data_AF-A0A7V7PKY7-F1
#
_entry.id   AF-A0A7V7PKY7-F1
#
_cell.length_a   1.000
_cell.length_b   1.000
_cell.length_c   1.000
_cell.angle_alpha   90.00
_cell.angle_beta   90.00
_cell.angle_gamma   90.00
#
_symmetry.space_group_name_H-M   'P 1'
#
loop_
_entity.id
_entity.type
_entity.pdbx_description
1 polymer ?
#
loop_
_entity_poly.entity_id
_entity_poly.type
_entity_poly.pdbx_seq_one_letter_code
_entity_poly.pdbx_strand_id
1 'polypeptide(L)'
;MAAILIDRIRTALCSGQSAGLPALLEEADAAVTAAKALDTASWKRALDPLLSDEEIAAARKAGEDAAFEAERMAEAAKLLRAALDRFRADEEQDRRQAVYDDAIAKRDAAAEKLKAYPELANAIGAILEEVVAADNAVLMARSQMPNGVAGIADVDTVARGRPSNSLTMQLANIKLPALRHGAPDIWGRNQIGTALVPVFNPEPTDADEAGHYAASDRAGERGASGSARSSVRLVPRSTGEAA
;
A
#
# COMPACT_ATOMS: atom_id res chain seq x y z
N MET A 1 22.28 16.29 -32.30
CA MET A 1 21.13 15.93 -31.42
C MET A 1 21.31 14.56 -30.76
N ALA A 2 21.75 13.51 -31.46
CA ALA A 2 21.97 12.16 -30.88
C ALA A 2 22.90 12.13 -29.65
N ALA A 3 23.99 12.91 -29.66
CA ALA A 3 24.89 13.01 -28.51
C ALA A 3 24.25 13.65 -27.24
N ILE A 4 23.20 14.46 -27.41
CA ILE A 4 22.46 15.05 -26.28
C ILE A 4 21.46 14.04 -25.73
N LEU A 5 20.82 13.25 -26.61
CA LEU A 5 19.90 12.19 -26.21
C LEU A 5 20.61 11.10 -25.39
N ILE A 6 21.77 10.61 -25.86
CA ILE A 6 22.50 9.56 -25.14
C ILE A 6 22.96 10.01 -23.74
N ASP A 7 23.29 11.30 -23.58
CA ASP A 7 23.69 11.84 -22.28
C ASP A 7 22.51 11.93 -21.30
N ARG A 8 21.33 12.30 -21.80
CA ARG A 8 20.07 12.26 -21.05
C ARG A 8 19.70 10.82 -20.66
N ILE A 9 19.84 9.87 -21.58
CA ILE A 9 19.61 8.44 -21.31
C ILE A 9 20.55 7.97 -20.20
N ARG A 10 21.86 8.26 -20.31
CA ARG A 10 22.84 7.91 -19.29
C ARG A 10 22.47 8.49 -17.92
N THR A 11 22.12 9.78 -17.88
CA THR A 11 21.73 10.47 -16.65
C THR A 11 20.51 9.82 -16.01
N ALA A 12 19.50 9.47 -16.80
CA ALA A 12 18.29 8.82 -16.31
C ALA A 12 18.54 7.37 -15.84
N LEU A 13 19.42 6.62 -16.51
CA LEU A 13 19.81 5.29 -16.03
C LEU A 13 20.57 5.36 -14.69
N CYS A 14 21.29 6.45 -14.43
CA CYS A 14 21.99 6.68 -13.17
C CYS A 14 21.10 7.22 -12.04
N SER A 15 19.90 7.76 -12.33
CA SER A 15 19.03 8.33 -11.29
C SER A 15 18.37 7.27 -10.41
N GLY A 16 18.21 6.04 -10.92
CA GLY A 16 17.55 4.96 -10.19
C GLY A 16 16.02 5.08 -10.12
N GLN A 17 15.40 5.99 -10.89
CA GLN A 17 13.97 6.27 -10.83
C GLN A 17 13.28 5.94 -12.15
N SER A 18 12.05 5.43 -12.06
CA SER A 18 11.23 5.10 -13.24
C SER A 18 10.69 6.35 -13.95
N ALA A 19 10.63 7.47 -13.24
CA ALA A 19 10.15 8.74 -13.75
C ALA A 19 10.98 9.24 -14.95
N GLY A 20 10.29 9.55 -16.05
CA GLY A 20 10.92 10.09 -17.28
C GLY A 20 11.55 9.05 -18.21
N LEU A 21 11.76 7.81 -17.77
CA LEU A 21 12.26 6.73 -18.65
C LEU A 21 11.32 6.40 -19.82
N PRO A 22 9.97 6.40 -19.68
CA PRO A 22 9.08 6.14 -20.81
C PRO A 22 9.23 7.16 -21.95
N ALA A 23 9.36 8.45 -21.61
CA ALA A 23 9.56 9.50 -22.61
C ALA A 23 10.91 9.35 -23.33
N LEU A 24 11.98 9.02 -22.58
CA LEU A 24 13.29 8.75 -23.18
C LEU A 24 13.29 7.50 -24.07
N LEU A 25 12.48 6.50 -23.75
CA LEU A 25 12.31 5.30 -24.57
C LEU A 25 11.63 5.64 -25.90
N GLU A 26 10.56 6.44 -25.87
CA GLU A 26 9.89 6.92 -27.09
C GLU A 26 10.84 7.74 -27.97
N GLU A 27 11.63 8.64 -27.36
CA GLU A 27 12.66 9.41 -28.06
C GLU A 27 13.73 8.51 -28.68
N ALA A 28 14.17 7.45 -27.98
CA ALA A 28 15.14 6.49 -28.48
C ALA A 28 14.57 5.66 -29.64
N ASP A 29 13.35 5.15 -29.53
CA ASP A 29 12.69 4.38 -30.59
C ASP A 29 12.44 5.25 -31.85
N ALA A 30 12.09 6.53 -31.67
CA ALA A 30 11.99 7.50 -32.76
C ALA A 30 13.36 7.75 -33.42
N ALA A 31 14.43 7.88 -32.62
CA ALA A 31 15.79 8.04 -33.14
C ALA A 31 16.26 6.82 -33.93
N VAL A 32 15.96 5.59 -33.48
CA VAL A 32 16.22 4.34 -34.22
C VAL A 32 15.50 4.37 -35.57
N THR A 33 14.22 4.75 -35.58
CA THR A 33 13.41 4.80 -36.82
C THR A 33 13.96 5.81 -37.80
N ALA A 34 14.33 7.01 -37.33
CA ALA A 34 14.93 8.05 -38.15
C ALA A 34 16.29 7.63 -38.73
N ALA A 35 17.14 6.99 -37.93
CA ALA A 35 18.45 6.51 -38.36
C ALA A 35 18.32 5.40 -39.43
N LYS A 36 17.39 4.45 -39.26
CA LYS A 36 17.09 3.42 -40.29
C LYS A 36 16.57 4.00 -41.59
N ALA A 37 15.74 5.05 -41.52
CA ALA A 37 15.25 5.74 -42.70
C ALA A 37 16.40 6.45 -43.45
N LEU A 38 17.32 7.08 -42.72
CA LEU A 38 18.51 7.72 -43.29
C LEU A 38 19.47 6.70 -43.92
N ASP A 39 19.70 5.57 -43.26
CA ASP A 39 20.49 4.45 -43.79
C ASP A 39 19.93 3.98 -45.14
N THR A 40 18.63 3.66 -45.18
CA THR A 40 17.94 3.23 -46.40
C THR A 40 18.03 4.27 -47.52
N ALA A 41 17.85 5.55 -47.21
CA ALA A 41 17.96 6.64 -48.19
C ALA A 41 19.38 6.80 -48.72
N SER A 42 20.38 6.65 -47.85
CA SER A 42 21.80 6.78 -48.19
C SER A 42 22.26 5.63 -49.09
N TRP A 43 21.84 4.39 -48.81
CA TRP A 43 22.10 3.26 -49.71
C TRP A 43 21.43 3.40 -51.06
N LYS A 44 20.17 3.88 -51.10
CA LYS A 44 19.50 4.16 -52.38
C LYS A 44 20.26 5.19 -53.21
N ARG A 45 20.78 6.24 -52.57
CA ARG A 45 21.61 7.26 -53.24
C ARG A 45 22.94 6.68 -53.72
N ALA A 46 23.62 5.87 -52.92
CA ALA A 46 24.89 5.25 -53.28
C ALA A 46 24.82 4.31 -54.49
N LEU A 47 23.63 3.80 -54.81
CA LEU A 47 23.39 2.92 -55.97
C LEU A 47 23.03 3.68 -57.26
N ASP A 48 22.94 5.02 -57.22
CA ASP A 48 22.60 5.83 -58.39
C ASP A 48 23.84 5.96 -59.32
N PRO A 49 23.79 5.41 -60.55
CA PRO A 49 24.91 5.45 -61.48
C PRO A 49 25.18 6.85 -62.07
N LEU A 50 24.29 7.82 -61.83
CA LEU A 50 24.45 9.19 -62.30
C LEU A 50 25.31 10.05 -61.37
N LEU A 51 25.64 9.55 -60.17
CA LEU A 51 26.48 10.24 -59.21
C LEU A 51 27.97 10.02 -59.51
N SER A 52 28.78 10.98 -59.06
CA SER A 52 30.23 10.83 -59.06
C SER A 52 30.70 9.81 -58.01
N ASP A 53 31.90 9.26 -58.19
CA ASP A 53 32.51 8.33 -57.23
C ASP A 53 32.63 8.94 -55.81
N GLU A 54 32.91 10.24 -55.71
CA GLU A 54 32.98 10.96 -54.44
C GLU A 54 31.61 11.03 -53.74
N GLU A 55 30.54 11.31 -54.49
CA GLU A 55 29.17 11.35 -53.96
C GLU A 55 28.69 9.95 -53.55
N ILE A 56 29.06 8.92 -54.31
CA ILE A 56 28.81 7.51 -53.95
C ILE A 56 29.52 7.16 -52.64
N ALA A 57 30.80 7.51 -52.50
CA ALA A 57 31.57 7.25 -51.29
C ALA A 57 30.99 8.00 -50.07
N ALA A 58 30.58 9.26 -50.25
CA ALA A 58 29.93 10.04 -49.19
C ALA A 58 28.59 9.44 -48.77
N ALA A 59 27.76 9.00 -49.73
CA ALA A 59 26.49 8.34 -49.44
C ALA A 59 26.67 7.01 -48.71
N ARG A 60 27.67 6.20 -49.08
CA ARG A 60 28.01 4.96 -48.36
C ARG A 60 28.40 5.23 -46.92
N LYS A 61 29.30 6.18 -46.69
CA LYS A 61 29.72 6.57 -45.34
C LYS A 61 28.54 7.06 -44.50
N ALA A 62 27.67 7.89 -45.07
CA ALA A 62 26.48 8.36 -44.37
C ALA A 62 25.52 7.20 -44.01
N GLY A 63 25.39 6.19 -44.88
CA GLY A 63 24.64 4.97 -44.60
C GLY A 63 25.24 4.17 -43.45
N GLU A 64 26.56 3.91 -43.50
CA GLU A 64 27.29 3.20 -42.44
C GLU A 64 27.17 3.91 -41.08
N ASP A 65 27.35 5.24 -41.04
CA ASP A 65 27.20 6.06 -39.84
C ASP A 65 25.75 6.00 -39.30
N ALA A 66 24.75 6.05 -40.18
CA ALA A 66 23.34 5.95 -39.81
C ALA A 66 22.96 4.56 -39.28
N ALA A 67 23.49 3.49 -39.89
CA ALA A 67 23.30 2.12 -39.42
C ALA A 67 23.88 1.94 -38.02
N PHE A 68 25.10 2.45 -37.78
CA PHE A 68 25.73 2.41 -36.46
C PHE A 68 24.91 3.15 -35.40
N GLU A 69 24.43 4.36 -35.69
CA GLU A 69 23.59 5.11 -34.75
C GLU A 69 22.24 4.41 -34.49
N ALA A 70 21.66 3.73 -35.49
CA ALA A 70 20.45 2.93 -35.30
C ALA A 70 20.68 1.76 -34.33
N GLU A 71 21.78 1.03 -34.48
CA GLU A 71 22.15 -0.07 -33.58
C GLU A 71 22.41 0.43 -32.16
N ARG A 72 23.17 1.53 -32.04
CA ARG A 72 23.49 2.14 -30.75
C ARG A 72 22.23 2.60 -30.00
N MET A 73 21.30 3.27 -30.69
CA MET A 73 20.04 3.71 -30.07
C MET A 73 19.11 2.52 -29.74
N ALA A 74 19.15 1.44 -30.54
CA ALA A 74 18.39 0.24 -30.25
C ALA A 74 18.87 -0.46 -28.96
N GLU A 75 20.19 -0.53 -28.75
CA GLU A 75 20.73 -1.08 -27.49
C GLU A 75 20.41 -0.15 -26.31
N ALA A 76 20.48 1.17 -26.51
CA ALA A 76 20.05 2.13 -25.48
C ALA A 76 18.57 1.95 -25.10
N ALA A 77 17.67 1.78 -26.07
CA ALA A 77 16.25 1.50 -25.84
C ALA A 77 16.03 0.19 -25.08
N LYS A 78 16.79 -0.86 -25.38
CA LYS A 78 16.74 -2.14 -24.66
C LYS A 78 17.16 -1.98 -23.19
N LEU A 79 18.24 -1.24 -22.92
CA LEU A 79 18.68 -0.93 -21.55
C LEU A 79 17.64 -0.10 -20.79
N LEU A 80 17.02 0.89 -21.45
CA LEU A 80 15.94 1.70 -20.87
C LEU A 80 14.73 0.86 -20.48
N ARG A 81 14.30 -0.09 -21.33
CA ARG A 81 13.19 -1.01 -21.00
C ARG A 81 13.50 -1.85 -19.77
N ALA A 82 14.68 -2.46 -19.73
CA ALA A 82 15.11 -3.27 -18.58
C ALA A 82 15.21 -2.44 -17.29
N ALA A 83 15.72 -1.21 -17.38
CA ALA A 83 15.80 -0.30 -16.25
C ALA A 83 14.41 0.15 -15.77
N LEU A 84 13.49 0.46 -16.69
CA LEU A 84 12.12 0.85 -16.36
C LEU A 84 11.38 -0.23 -15.57
N ASP A 85 11.46 -1.49 -16.02
CA ASP A 85 10.82 -2.61 -15.33
C ASP A 85 11.41 -2.81 -13.94
N ARG A 86 12.75 -2.73 -13.82
CA ARG A 86 13.45 -2.84 -12.54
C ARG A 86 13.05 -1.71 -11.59
N PHE A 87 13.16 -0.45 -12.00
CA PHE A 87 12.88 0.68 -11.13
C PHE A 87 11.41 0.73 -10.70
N ARG A 88 10.48 0.31 -11.57
CA ARG A 88 9.07 0.16 -11.17
C ARG A 88 8.87 -0.92 -10.12
N ALA A 89 9.58 -2.04 -10.24
CA ALA A 89 9.51 -3.11 -9.24
C ALA A 89 10.09 -2.65 -7.90
N ASP A 90 11.23 -1.95 -7.92
CA ASP A 90 11.88 -1.39 -6.74
C ASP A 90 10.98 -0.33 -6.06
N GLU A 91 10.42 0.62 -6.81
CA GLU A 91 9.50 1.65 -6.28
C GLU A 91 8.21 1.07 -5.69
N GLU A 92 7.64 0.04 -6.31
CA GLU A 92 6.47 -0.66 -5.79
C GLU A 92 6.80 -1.44 -4.51
N GLN A 93 7.99 -2.06 -4.45
CA GLN A 93 8.46 -2.75 -3.26
C GLN A 93 8.66 -1.77 -2.10
N ASP A 94 9.27 -0.61 -2.34
CA ASP A 94 9.45 0.44 -1.34
C ASP A 94 8.10 0.97 -0.83
N ARG A 95 7.12 1.15 -1.72
CA ARG A 95 5.75 1.53 -1.34
C ARG A 95 5.10 0.49 -0.44
N ARG A 96 5.22 -0.80 -0.77
CA ARG A 96 4.69 -1.89 0.07
C ARG A 96 5.37 -1.95 1.43
N GLN A 97 6.67 -1.75 1.46
CA GLN A 97 7.43 -1.71 2.70
C GLN A 97 6.97 -0.56 3.60
N ALA A 98 6.79 0.64 3.05
CA ALA A 98 6.30 1.79 3.80
C ALA A 98 4.90 1.55 4.41
N VAL A 99 3.97 0.93 3.66
CA VAL A 99 2.64 0.57 4.17
C VAL A 99 2.73 -0.49 5.27
N TYR A 100 3.60 -1.49 5.09
CA TYR A 100 3.83 -2.52 6.11
C TYR A 100 4.38 -1.92 7.41
N ASP A 101 5.39 -1.06 7.31
CA ASP A 101 6.03 -0.44 8.47
C ASP A 101 5.06 0.47 9.24
N ASP A 102 4.24 1.25 8.53
CA ASP A 102 3.17 2.07 9.15
C ASP A 102 2.12 1.19 9.87
N ALA A 103 1.72 0.06 9.28
CA ALA A 103 0.78 -0.87 9.90
C ALA A 103 1.36 -1.49 11.18
N ILE A 104 2.64 -1.86 11.18
CA ILE A 104 3.35 -2.35 12.37
C ILE A 104 3.40 -1.28 13.46
N ALA A 105 3.77 -0.05 13.11
CA ALA A 105 3.83 1.06 14.05
C ALA A 105 2.46 1.34 14.71
N LYS A 106 1.38 1.33 13.92
CA LYS A 106 0.00 1.50 14.42
C LYS A 106 -0.42 0.34 15.34
N ARG A 107 -0.12 -0.90 14.97
CA ARG A 107 -0.38 -2.09 15.79
C ARG A 107 0.32 -1.96 17.13
N ASP A 108 1.60 -1.63 17.13
CA ASP A 108 2.42 -1.59 18.34
C ASP A 108 1.96 -0.45 19.25
N ALA A 109 1.64 0.73 18.70
CA ALA A 109 1.05 1.83 19.46
C ALA A 109 -0.32 1.47 20.07
N ALA A 110 -1.16 0.72 19.36
CA ALA A 110 -2.43 0.22 19.88
C ALA A 110 -2.23 -0.83 20.97
N ALA A 111 -1.25 -1.73 20.80
CA ALA A 111 -0.90 -2.74 21.79
C ALA A 111 -0.44 -2.11 23.11
N GLU A 112 0.38 -1.05 23.07
CA GLU A 112 0.76 -0.33 24.30
C GLU A 112 -0.43 0.28 25.02
N LYS A 113 -1.39 0.89 24.30
CA LYS A 113 -2.64 1.39 24.91
C LYS A 113 -3.46 0.26 25.51
N LEU A 114 -3.48 -0.89 24.86
CA LEU A 114 -4.22 -2.06 25.32
C LEU A 114 -3.62 -2.65 26.61
N LYS A 115 -2.32 -2.51 26.85
CA LYS A 115 -1.69 -2.93 28.11
C LYS A 115 -2.22 -2.16 29.32
N ALA A 116 -2.69 -0.92 29.15
CA ALA A 116 -3.31 -0.14 30.23
C ALA A 116 -4.76 -0.58 30.52
N TYR A 117 -5.36 -1.41 29.67
CA TYR A 117 -6.75 -1.83 29.82
C TYR A 117 -7.07 -2.47 31.18
N PRO A 118 -6.26 -3.39 31.75
CA PRO A 118 -6.58 -4.00 33.03
C PRO A 118 -6.72 -2.98 34.16
N GLU A 119 -5.84 -1.96 34.20
CA GLU A 119 -5.90 -0.89 35.19
C GLU A 119 -7.15 -0.03 34.99
N LEU A 120 -7.44 0.35 33.75
CA LEU A 120 -8.65 1.12 33.41
C LEU A 120 -9.93 0.34 33.74
N ALA A 121 -9.97 -0.95 33.44
CA ALA A 121 -11.11 -1.82 33.72
C ALA A 121 -11.32 -1.97 35.24
N ASN A 122 -10.24 -2.11 36.01
CA ASN A 122 -10.31 -2.15 37.47
C ASN A 122 -10.79 -0.81 38.04
N ALA A 123 -10.30 0.32 37.53
CA ALA A 123 -10.73 1.64 37.96
C ALA A 123 -12.24 1.87 37.68
N ILE A 124 -12.72 1.47 36.50
CA ILE A 124 -14.16 1.53 36.19
C ILE A 124 -14.94 0.59 37.12
N GLY A 125 -14.45 -0.62 37.37
CA GLY A 125 -15.07 -1.57 38.31
C GLY A 125 -15.22 -0.97 39.71
N ALA A 126 -14.16 -0.37 40.26
CA ALA A 126 -14.19 0.27 41.58
C ALA A 126 -15.22 1.41 41.66
N ILE A 127 -15.29 2.27 40.63
CA ILE A 127 -16.29 3.34 40.57
C ILE A 127 -17.72 2.76 40.58
N LEU A 128 -17.96 1.70 39.81
CA LEU A 128 -19.29 1.07 39.77
C LEU A 128 -19.67 0.43 41.12
N GLU A 129 -18.72 -0.20 41.81
CA GLU A 129 -18.94 -0.75 43.16
C GLU A 129 -19.29 0.35 44.17
N GLU A 130 -18.58 1.49 44.15
CA GLU A 130 -18.87 2.64 45.01
C GLU A 130 -20.24 3.24 44.75
N VAL A 131 -20.63 3.41 43.48
CA VAL A 131 -21.95 3.90 43.10
C VAL A 131 -23.05 2.98 43.62
N VAL A 132 -22.90 1.66 43.46
CA VAL A 132 -23.89 0.69 43.98
C VAL A 132 -23.99 0.75 45.50
N ALA A 133 -22.85 0.84 46.20
CA ALA A 133 -22.84 0.97 47.66
C ALA A 133 -23.54 2.25 48.12
N ALA A 134 -23.28 3.39 47.46
CA ALA A 134 -23.89 4.66 47.77
C ALA A 134 -25.41 4.68 47.47
N ASP A 135 -25.84 4.15 46.32
CA ASP A 135 -27.26 4.05 45.97
C ASP A 135 -28.02 3.15 46.95
N ASN A 136 -27.43 2.03 47.39
CA ASN A 136 -28.00 1.18 48.44
C ASN A 136 -28.15 1.93 49.77
N ALA A 137 -27.15 2.72 50.16
CA ALA A 137 -27.21 3.55 51.36
C ALA A 137 -28.31 4.62 51.26
N VAL A 138 -28.44 5.29 50.11
CA VAL A 138 -29.53 6.24 49.83
C VAL A 138 -30.90 5.56 49.91
N LEU A 139 -31.05 4.36 49.35
CA LEU A 139 -32.29 3.59 49.40
C LEU A 139 -32.68 3.25 50.85
N MET A 140 -31.72 2.77 51.66
CA MET A 140 -31.95 2.51 53.08
C MET A 140 -32.33 3.78 53.84
N ALA A 141 -31.63 4.89 53.62
CA ALA A 141 -31.95 6.17 54.26
C ALA A 141 -33.35 6.68 53.88
N ARG A 142 -33.76 6.53 52.61
CA ARG A 142 -35.12 6.88 52.14
C ARG A 142 -36.21 6.10 52.88
N SER A 143 -35.97 4.82 53.21
CA SER A 143 -36.93 3.99 53.97
C SER A 143 -37.13 4.41 55.43
N GLN A 144 -36.21 5.21 55.98
CA GLN A 144 -36.22 5.65 57.39
C GLN A 144 -36.39 7.17 57.53
N MET A 145 -36.84 7.84 56.46
CA MET A 145 -36.83 9.29 56.37
C MET A 145 -37.86 9.93 57.32
N PRO A 146 -37.47 10.95 58.12
CA PRO A 146 -38.41 11.68 58.96
C PRO A 146 -39.49 12.43 58.16
N ASN A 147 -40.67 12.58 58.73
CA ASN A 147 -41.78 13.31 58.10
C ASN A 147 -41.39 14.77 57.82
N GLY A 148 -41.65 15.24 56.59
CA GLY A 148 -41.45 16.64 56.18
C GLY A 148 -40.06 16.98 55.64
N VAL A 149 -39.14 16.02 55.52
CA VAL A 149 -37.81 16.22 54.92
C VAL A 149 -37.84 15.92 53.42
N ALA A 150 -37.11 16.69 52.62
CA ALA A 150 -36.97 16.44 51.18
C ALA A 150 -36.19 15.14 50.91
N GLY A 151 -36.60 14.41 49.87
CA GLY A 151 -35.94 13.16 49.49
C GLY A 151 -34.47 13.34 49.12
N ILE A 152 -33.64 12.35 49.46
CA ILE A 152 -32.22 12.29 49.06
C ILE A 152 -32.18 11.83 47.60
N ALA A 153 -31.54 12.57 46.69
CA ALA A 153 -31.34 12.14 45.30
C ALA A 153 -30.35 10.97 45.21
N ASP A 154 -30.50 10.11 44.20
CA ASP A 154 -29.53 9.03 43.92
C ASP A 154 -28.25 9.59 43.28
N VAL A 155 -27.21 8.76 43.22
CA VAL A 155 -25.87 9.18 42.76
C VAL A 155 -25.90 9.67 41.31
N ASP A 156 -26.64 8.99 40.43
CA ASP A 156 -26.73 9.39 39.01
C ASP A 156 -27.45 10.73 38.83
N THR A 157 -28.52 10.97 39.60
CA THR A 157 -29.24 12.26 39.57
C THR A 157 -28.35 13.41 40.02
N VAL A 158 -27.52 13.19 41.04
CA VAL A 158 -26.56 14.20 41.51
C VAL A 158 -25.46 14.44 40.47
N ALA A 159 -24.89 13.38 39.89
CA ALA A 159 -23.78 13.48 38.95
C ALA A 159 -24.20 14.08 37.59
N ARG A 160 -25.40 13.75 37.08
CA ARG A 160 -25.86 14.14 35.75
C ARG A 160 -26.91 15.26 35.73
N GLY A 161 -27.47 15.62 36.89
CA GLY A 161 -28.52 16.63 37.00
C GLY A 161 -29.85 16.23 36.32
N ARG A 162 -30.09 14.92 36.12
CA ARG A 162 -31.31 14.39 35.51
C ARG A 162 -31.86 13.25 36.37
N PRO A 163 -33.19 13.13 36.54
CA PRO A 163 -33.76 12.06 37.35
C PRO A 163 -33.34 10.70 36.80
N SER A 164 -32.80 9.84 37.67
CA SER A 164 -32.35 8.50 37.29
C SER A 164 -33.49 7.69 36.67
N ASN A 165 -33.31 7.34 35.41
CA ASN A 165 -34.15 6.42 34.66
C ASN A 165 -33.45 5.06 34.59
N SER A 166 -33.56 4.28 35.67
CA SER A 166 -33.17 2.87 35.81
C SER A 166 -31.73 2.48 35.40
N LEU A 167 -30.79 3.44 35.34
CA LEU A 167 -29.39 3.18 34.97
C LEU A 167 -28.70 2.24 35.97
N THR A 168 -29.08 2.30 37.25
CA THR A 168 -28.55 1.43 38.32
C THR A 168 -28.81 -0.06 38.06
N MET A 169 -29.94 -0.42 37.41
CA MET A 169 -30.23 -1.80 37.00
C MET A 169 -29.46 -2.24 35.75
N GLN A 170 -29.04 -1.30 34.90
CA GLN A 170 -28.30 -1.58 33.67
C GLN A 170 -26.79 -1.71 33.93
N LEU A 171 -26.24 -0.95 34.88
CA LEU A 171 -24.82 -0.96 35.23
C LEU A 171 -24.41 -2.19 36.05
N ALA A 172 -25.32 -2.75 36.87
CA ALA A 172 -25.05 -3.92 37.71
C ALA A 172 -24.65 -5.20 36.92
N ASN A 173 -24.89 -5.23 35.60
CA ASN A 173 -24.57 -6.37 34.72
C ASN A 173 -23.43 -6.10 33.72
N ILE A 174 -22.78 -4.94 33.77
CA ILE A 174 -21.61 -4.68 32.90
C ILE A 174 -20.39 -5.39 33.51
N LYS A 175 -20.16 -6.63 33.07
CA LYS A 175 -18.86 -7.28 33.26
C LYS A 175 -17.92 -6.81 32.17
N LEU A 176 -16.98 -5.93 32.52
CA LEU A 176 -15.89 -5.60 31.60
C LEU A 176 -15.11 -6.89 31.33
N PRO A 177 -14.91 -7.25 30.05
CA PRO A 177 -14.24 -8.48 29.69
C PRO A 177 -12.80 -8.41 30.18
N ALA A 178 -12.41 -9.33 31.07
CA ALA A 178 -11.00 -9.50 31.35
C ALA A 178 -10.35 -9.97 30.04
N LEU A 179 -9.46 -9.16 29.46
CA LEU A 179 -8.63 -9.52 28.30
C LEU A 179 -7.62 -10.62 28.68
N ARG A 180 -8.10 -11.73 29.23
CA ARG A 180 -7.34 -12.91 29.57
C ARG A 180 -7.18 -13.73 28.31
N HIS A 181 -6.01 -14.34 28.13
CA HIS A 181 -5.79 -15.32 27.08
C HIS A 181 -6.88 -16.40 27.12
N GLY A 182 -7.65 -16.52 26.03
CA GLY A 182 -8.69 -17.55 25.85
C GLY A 182 -10.14 -17.11 26.11
N ALA A 183 -10.40 -15.85 26.50
CA ALA A 183 -11.77 -15.33 26.48
C ALA A 183 -12.25 -15.16 25.02
N PRO A 184 -13.53 -15.44 24.70
CA PRO A 184 -14.06 -15.22 23.36
C PRO A 184 -13.94 -13.75 22.96
N ASP A 185 -13.49 -13.48 21.73
CA ASP A 185 -13.32 -12.12 21.23
C ASP A 185 -14.61 -11.31 21.33
N ILE A 186 -14.52 -10.19 22.04
CA ILE A 186 -15.63 -9.27 22.33
C ILE A 186 -16.09 -8.48 21.10
N TRP A 187 -15.27 -8.48 20.05
CA TRP A 187 -15.50 -7.73 18.82
C TRP A 187 -16.41 -8.48 17.82
N GLY A 188 -17.01 -9.59 18.25
CA GLY A 188 -17.71 -10.51 17.36
C GLY A 188 -16.74 -11.20 16.39
N ARG A 189 -17.17 -12.30 15.76
CA ARG A 189 -16.54 -12.71 14.50
C ARG A 189 -16.86 -11.60 13.50
N ASN A 190 -16.00 -10.59 13.41
CA ASN A 190 -16.04 -9.70 12.27
C ASN A 190 -15.78 -10.58 11.05
N GLN A 191 -16.87 -10.86 10.34
CA GLN A 191 -16.90 -11.43 9.01
C GLN A 191 -16.24 -10.41 8.07
N ILE A 192 -14.93 -10.20 8.18
CA ILE A 192 -14.15 -9.73 7.05
C ILE A 192 -13.98 -10.94 6.14
N GLY A 193 -15.10 -11.40 5.58
CA GLY A 193 -15.07 -12.13 4.34
C GLY A 193 -14.64 -11.13 3.29
N THR A 194 -13.37 -11.14 2.92
CA THR A 194 -12.89 -10.80 1.57
C THR A 194 -13.39 -9.50 0.91
N ALA A 195 -13.94 -8.54 1.65
CA ALA A 195 -14.55 -7.34 1.13
C ALA A 195 -13.87 -6.11 1.74
N LEU A 196 -13.11 -5.44 0.86
CA LEU A 196 -12.65 -4.06 0.90
C LEU A 196 -12.73 -3.35 2.27
N VAL A 197 -11.58 -3.20 2.91
CA VAL A 197 -11.33 -1.97 3.66
C VAL A 197 -11.25 -0.86 2.60
N PRO A 198 -12.07 0.21 2.64
CA PRO A 198 -11.84 1.35 1.78
C PRO A 198 -10.48 1.94 2.19
N VAL A 199 -9.48 1.70 1.35
CA VAL A 199 -8.27 2.51 1.31
C VAL A 199 -8.75 3.92 1.01
N PHE A 200 -8.43 4.86 1.88
CA PHE A 200 -8.70 6.28 1.69
C PHE A 200 -8.00 6.71 0.40
N ASN A 201 -8.75 6.80 -0.70
CA ASN A 201 -8.25 7.30 -1.97
C ASN A 201 -8.45 8.81 -1.92
N PRO A 202 -7.39 9.65 -1.86
CA PRO A 202 -7.57 11.09 -1.98
C PRO A 202 -8.22 11.38 -3.33
N GLU A 203 -9.26 12.22 -3.32
CA GLU A 203 -10.12 12.53 -4.46
C GLU A 203 -9.32 12.83 -5.75
N PRO A 204 -9.71 12.28 -6.92
CA PRO A 204 -9.39 12.93 -8.17
C PRO A 204 -10.26 14.19 -8.27
N THR A 205 -9.58 15.34 -8.40
CA THR A 205 -10.17 16.63 -8.76
C THR A 205 -11.08 16.50 -9.99
N ASP A 206 -12.24 17.15 -9.88
CA ASP A 206 -13.40 17.18 -10.78
C ASP A 206 -13.11 17.09 -12.29
N ALA A 207 -13.77 16.13 -12.95
CA ALA A 207 -14.61 16.35 -14.14
C ALA A 207 -15.23 15.02 -14.59
N ASP A 208 -16.50 15.09 -14.99
CA ASP A 208 -17.28 14.11 -15.75
C ASP A 208 -18.01 13.00 -14.97
N GLU A 209 -19.14 13.42 -14.39
CA GLU A 209 -20.37 12.63 -14.41
C GLU A 209 -20.72 12.26 -15.87
N ALA A 210 -20.80 10.96 -16.18
CA ALA A 210 -21.93 10.34 -16.87
C ALA A 210 -21.60 8.90 -17.28
N GLY A 211 -22.47 7.96 -16.91
CA GLY A 211 -22.71 6.80 -17.76
C GLY A 211 -22.62 5.43 -17.10
N HIS A 212 -23.80 4.94 -16.71
CA HIS A 212 -24.24 3.56 -16.92
C HIS A 212 -23.72 2.44 -16.01
N TYR A 213 -24.55 2.17 -15.01
CA TYR A 213 -24.89 0.81 -14.59
C TYR A 213 -25.46 -0.02 -15.75
N ALA A 214 -24.82 -1.14 -16.07
CA ALA A 214 -25.41 -2.35 -16.65
C ALA A 214 -24.52 -3.53 -16.22
N ALA A 215 -24.94 -4.32 -15.21
CA ALA A 215 -25.70 -5.55 -15.35
C ALA A 215 -24.89 -6.76 -15.85
N SER A 216 -24.65 -7.67 -14.90
CA SER A 216 -24.73 -9.15 -14.98
C SER A 216 -23.79 -9.96 -15.89
N ASP A 217 -23.49 -11.14 -15.34
CA ASP A 217 -22.98 -12.37 -15.95
C ASP A 217 -21.47 -12.53 -16.14
N ARG A 218 -20.88 -13.35 -15.26
CA ARG A 218 -20.37 -14.67 -15.69
C ARG A 218 -20.08 -15.62 -14.53
N ALA A 219 -20.68 -16.79 -14.66
CA ALA A 219 -20.34 -18.03 -13.99
C ALA A 219 -19.05 -18.66 -14.58
N GLY A 220 -18.43 -19.54 -13.79
CA GLY A 220 -17.41 -20.50 -14.21
C GLY A 220 -15.98 -19.97 -14.09
N GLU A 221 -14.96 -20.68 -13.64
CA GLU A 221 -14.78 -22.12 -13.46
C GLU A 221 -13.68 -22.38 -12.42
N ARG A 222 -13.77 -23.57 -11.82
CA ARG A 222 -12.80 -24.19 -10.93
C ARG A 222 -11.57 -24.63 -11.75
N GLY A 223 -10.37 -24.46 -11.20
CA GLY A 223 -9.16 -24.95 -11.86
C GLY A 223 -7.97 -25.14 -10.92
N ALA A 224 -7.83 -26.39 -10.44
CA ALA A 224 -6.59 -27.09 -10.15
C ALA A 224 -5.52 -26.45 -9.23
N SER A 225 -5.51 -26.94 -7.99
CA SER A 225 -4.31 -27.02 -7.15
C SER A 225 -3.37 -28.09 -7.70
N GLY A 226 -2.10 -27.72 -7.90
CA GLY A 226 -1.06 -28.66 -8.30
C GLY A 226 0.28 -27.97 -8.49
N SER A 227 1.09 -27.87 -7.43
CA SER A 227 2.54 -27.90 -7.61
C SER A 227 3.24 -28.36 -6.34
N ALA A 228 3.91 -29.51 -6.49
CA ALA A 228 4.82 -30.11 -5.53
C ALA A 228 6.26 -29.65 -5.82
N ARG A 229 7.14 -29.94 -4.86
CA ARG A 229 8.61 -29.82 -4.85
C ARG A 229 9.08 -28.42 -4.41
N SER A 230 10.07 -28.28 -3.54
CA SER A 230 11.37 -28.95 -3.60
C SER A 230 12.05 -29.00 -2.24
N SER A 231 12.64 -30.15 -1.95
CA SER A 231 13.52 -30.45 -0.83
C SER A 231 14.89 -29.81 -1.04
N VAL A 232 15.28 -28.86 -0.19
CA VAL A 232 16.65 -28.35 -0.12
C VAL A 232 17.44 -29.19 0.89
N ARG A 233 18.39 -29.97 0.37
CA ARG A 233 19.46 -30.63 1.14
C ARG A 233 20.46 -29.56 1.60
N LEU A 234 20.66 -29.46 2.92
CA LEU A 234 21.82 -28.79 3.51
C LEU A 234 23.06 -29.68 3.37
N VAL A 235 24.12 -29.14 2.76
CA VAL A 235 25.47 -29.70 2.74
C VAL A 235 26.28 -29.00 3.84
N PRO A 236 27.02 -29.71 4.70
CA PRO A 236 27.91 -29.08 5.67
C PRO A 236 29.20 -28.58 4.99
N ARG A 237 29.59 -27.33 5.30
CA ARG A 237 30.91 -26.78 4.97
C ARG A 237 31.96 -27.35 5.92
N SER A 238 32.97 -28.02 5.38
CA SER A 238 34.21 -28.37 6.08
C SER A 238 35.15 -27.16 6.11
N THR A 239 35.45 -26.65 7.29
CA THR A 239 36.60 -25.76 7.53
C THR A 239 37.82 -26.63 7.78
N GLY A 240 38.66 -26.79 6.74
CA GLY A 240 40.03 -27.26 6.91
C GLY A 240 40.91 -26.04 7.18
N GLU A 241 41.41 -25.93 8.41
CA GLU A 241 42.46 -25.00 8.80
C GLU A 241 43.76 -25.80 8.89
N ALA A 242 44.75 -25.36 8.12
CA ALA A 242 46.06 -25.98 8.00
C ALA A 242 46.95 -25.59 9.18
N ALA A 243 47.76 -26.54 9.64
CA ALA A 243 48.99 -26.33 10.40
C ALA A 243 50.15 -26.95 9.59
#